data_AF-A0A1X0QBS8-F1
#
_entry.id   AF-A0A1X0QBS8-F1
#
_cell.length_a   1.000
_cell.length_b   1.000
_cell.length_c   1.000
_cell.angle_alpha   90.00
_cell.angle_beta   90.00
_cell.angle_gamma   90.00
#
_symmetry.space_group_name_H-M   'P 1'
#
loop_
_entity.id
_entity.type
_entity.pdbx_description
1 polymer ?
#
loop_
_entity_poly.entity_id
_entity_poly.type
_entity_poly.pdbx_seq_one_letter_code
_entity_poly.pdbx_strand_id
1 'polypeptide(L)'
;MIKIEHAVIFYKKYVKEAKSVYDNIESENKFLISSNDEILCSLKFDIQADKYYLIGIECIEHKFDNSIKIIEQIEIDVDNKVIKTKNQNIMNYLSLKYDGFKPYYDDVIEFNSIQYLMKECSNSKLIDKYDVFGIVFTNKTYESVADKIIKALSNKNCYKLYTKDVSYERLYSIDIVECVILIDCPLFNYNLKYITPFSVYTYFNKEWNVDNYDRNIVNLNIKTDLKDEISLSKELKITNQNLVKKINNKSFLGVEFKNHIEDMNIHEGNSGIASDYKK
;
A
#
# COMPACT_ATOMS: atom_id res chain seq x y z
N MET A 1 -13.01 -17.91 -19.95
CA MET A 1 -11.74 -17.62 -19.26
C MET A 1 -10.70 -18.58 -19.79
N ILE A 2 -9.54 -18.10 -20.24
CA ILE A 2 -8.40 -18.97 -20.55
C ILE A 2 -7.94 -19.56 -19.22
N LYS A 3 -7.92 -20.90 -19.13
CA LYS A 3 -7.45 -21.58 -17.93
C LYS A 3 -5.92 -21.58 -17.97
N ILE A 4 -5.29 -21.01 -16.96
CA ILE A 4 -3.83 -20.95 -16.87
C ILE A 4 -3.39 -22.17 -16.06
N GLU A 5 -2.53 -23.00 -16.63
CA GLU A 5 -2.04 -24.21 -15.94
C GLU A 5 -0.89 -23.85 -15.02
N HIS A 6 0.03 -23.01 -15.51
CA HIS A 6 1.25 -22.67 -14.77
C HIS A 6 1.52 -21.16 -14.80
N ALA A 7 1.80 -20.59 -13.64
CA ALA A 7 2.29 -19.21 -13.53
C ALA A 7 3.66 -19.19 -12.86
N VAL A 8 4.67 -18.65 -13.54
CA VAL A 8 5.98 -18.37 -12.97
C VAL A 8 5.98 -16.90 -12.54
N ILE A 9 5.97 -16.66 -11.22
CA ILE A 9 5.97 -15.32 -10.63
C ILE A 9 7.32 -15.09 -9.98
N PHE A 10 8.00 -14.00 -10.37
CA PHE A 10 9.36 -13.76 -9.93
C PHE A 10 9.62 -12.30 -9.59
N TYR A 11 10.46 -12.06 -8.58
CA TYR A 11 11.06 -10.75 -8.36
C TYR A 11 12.06 -10.47 -9.48
N LYS A 12 11.99 -9.29 -10.13
CA LYS A 12 12.76 -8.93 -11.33
C LYS A 12 14.26 -9.26 -11.28
N LYS A 13 14.86 -9.26 -10.08
CA LYS A 13 16.26 -9.63 -9.86
C LYS A 13 16.59 -11.06 -10.32
N TYR A 14 15.61 -11.97 -10.23
CA TYR A 14 15.74 -13.39 -10.55
C TYR A 14 15.24 -13.76 -11.96
N VAL A 15 15.35 -12.84 -12.92
CA VAL A 15 14.85 -13.04 -14.30
C VAL A 15 15.49 -14.23 -15.00
N LYS A 16 16.77 -14.52 -14.73
CA LYS A 16 17.50 -15.61 -15.39
C LYS A 16 17.01 -16.97 -14.89
N GLU A 17 16.83 -17.08 -13.59
CA GLU A 17 16.31 -18.25 -12.91
C GLU A 17 14.85 -18.48 -13.30
N ALA A 18 14.06 -17.41 -13.37
CA ALA A 18 12.67 -17.46 -13.81
C ALA A 18 12.53 -17.94 -15.26
N LYS A 19 13.41 -17.47 -16.15
CA LYS A 19 13.45 -17.96 -17.52
C LYS A 19 13.79 -19.44 -17.58
N SER A 20 14.81 -19.88 -16.85
CA SER A 20 15.19 -21.30 -16.77
C SER A 20 14.03 -22.19 -16.31
N VAL A 21 13.31 -21.77 -15.27
CA VAL A 21 12.15 -22.51 -14.75
C VAL A 21 11.02 -22.51 -15.78
N TYR A 22 10.74 -21.37 -16.40
CA TYR A 22 9.68 -21.22 -17.41
C TYR A 22 9.94 -22.11 -18.64
N ASP A 23 11.17 -22.14 -19.14
CA ASP A 23 11.55 -22.91 -20.33
C ASP A 23 11.40 -24.44 -20.09
N ASN A 24 11.57 -24.91 -18.86
CA ASN A 24 11.45 -26.31 -18.47
C ASN A 24 10.00 -26.79 -18.19
N ILE A 25 9.00 -25.91 -18.21
CA ILE A 25 7.59 -26.31 -18.02
C ILE A 25 7.04 -26.82 -19.36
N GLU A 26 6.71 -28.11 -19.44
CA GLU A 26 6.05 -28.74 -20.59
C GLU A 26 4.54 -28.45 -20.62
N SER A 27 4.17 -27.19 -20.83
CA SER A 27 2.79 -26.75 -21.04
C SER A 27 2.77 -25.53 -21.96
N GLU A 28 1.76 -25.45 -22.82
CA GLU A 28 1.49 -24.29 -23.67
C GLU A 28 0.74 -23.18 -22.91
N ASN A 29 0.03 -23.53 -21.83
CA ASN A 29 -0.77 -22.61 -21.01
C ASN A 29 0.01 -22.12 -19.78
N LYS A 30 1.23 -21.64 -20.02
CA LYS A 30 2.13 -21.10 -19.00
C LYS A 30 2.35 -19.61 -19.16
N PHE A 31 2.46 -18.89 -18.04
CA PHE A 31 2.69 -17.45 -18.00
C PHE A 31 3.91 -17.11 -17.17
N LEU A 32 4.64 -16.07 -17.59
CA LEU A 32 5.79 -15.53 -16.88
C LEU A 32 5.45 -14.10 -16.43
N ILE A 33 5.47 -13.86 -15.12
CA ILE A 33 5.05 -12.59 -14.52
C ILE A 33 6.18 -12.04 -13.65
N SER A 34 6.63 -10.83 -13.99
CA SER A 34 7.63 -10.11 -13.21
C SER A 34 6.98 -9.22 -12.15
N SER A 35 7.58 -9.20 -10.97
CA SER A 35 7.27 -8.31 -9.86
C SER A 35 8.42 -7.32 -9.63
N ASN A 36 8.07 -6.07 -9.37
CA ASN A 36 9.03 -5.08 -8.85
C ASN A 36 9.28 -5.23 -7.35
N ASP A 37 8.36 -5.88 -6.64
CA ASP A 37 8.46 -6.15 -5.22
C ASP A 37 9.13 -7.49 -4.97
N GLU A 38 10.03 -7.53 -3.99
CA GLU A 38 10.71 -8.74 -3.54
C GLU A 38 9.74 -9.71 -2.85
N ILE A 39 8.66 -9.19 -2.24
CA ILE A 39 7.60 -9.97 -1.61
C ILE A 39 6.51 -10.28 -2.64
N LEU A 40 6.32 -11.56 -2.92
CA LEU A 40 5.30 -12.08 -3.84
C LEU A 40 4.03 -12.40 -3.03
N CYS A 41 3.02 -11.55 -3.16
CA CYS A 41 1.76 -11.63 -2.43
C CYS A 41 0.61 -11.99 -3.36
N SER A 42 -0.14 -13.06 -3.09
CA SER A 42 -1.23 -13.51 -3.97
C SER A 42 -2.30 -12.44 -4.20
N LEU A 43 -2.54 -11.56 -3.23
CA LEU A 43 -3.47 -10.42 -3.39
C LEU A 43 -2.99 -9.37 -4.40
N LYS A 44 -1.70 -9.33 -4.74
CA LYS A 44 -1.15 -8.37 -5.71
C LYS A 44 -1.21 -8.89 -7.16
N PHE A 45 -1.48 -10.18 -7.35
CA PHE A 45 -1.55 -10.79 -8.67
C PHE A 45 -2.99 -11.21 -8.99
N ASP A 46 -3.53 -10.62 -10.05
CA ASP A 46 -4.89 -10.94 -10.54
C ASP A 46 -4.80 -12.07 -11.58
N ILE A 47 -4.25 -13.21 -11.16
CA ILE A 47 -4.09 -14.39 -12.00
C ILE A 47 -4.51 -15.64 -11.22
N GLN A 48 -5.32 -16.48 -11.86
CA GLN A 48 -5.67 -17.80 -11.36
C GLN A 48 -4.99 -18.84 -12.23
N ALA A 49 -4.03 -19.56 -11.64
CA ALA A 49 -3.34 -20.69 -12.24
C ALA A 49 -3.54 -21.95 -11.39
N ASP A 50 -3.48 -23.12 -12.01
CA ASP A 50 -3.53 -24.41 -11.29
C ASP A 50 -2.28 -24.60 -10.41
N LYS A 51 -1.14 -24.04 -10.84
CA LYS A 51 0.15 -24.15 -10.16
C LYS A 51 0.99 -22.89 -10.29
N TYR A 52 1.61 -22.48 -9.18
CA TYR A 52 2.49 -21.29 -9.14
C TYR A 52 3.93 -21.70 -8.86
N TYR A 53 4.87 -21.13 -9.61
CA TYR A 53 6.30 -21.22 -9.37
C TYR A 53 6.79 -19.87 -8.89
N LEU A 54 7.15 -19.78 -7.60
CA LEU A 54 7.51 -18.54 -6.93
C LEU A 54 9.02 -18.42 -6.81
N ILE A 55 9.55 -17.33 -7.35
CA ILE A 55 10.99 -17.03 -7.42
C ILE A 55 11.23 -15.68 -6.76
N GLY A 56 11.29 -15.71 -5.43
CA GLY A 56 11.33 -14.57 -4.53
C GLY A 56 10.69 -14.95 -3.18
N ILE A 57 10.46 -13.97 -2.31
CA ILE A 57 9.90 -14.22 -0.98
C ILE A 57 8.38 -14.29 -1.06
N GLU A 58 7.78 -15.46 -0.80
CA GLU A 58 6.31 -15.53 -0.68
C GLU A 58 5.82 -14.76 0.55
N CYS A 59 4.76 -13.97 0.36
CA CYS A 59 4.04 -13.30 1.44
C CYS A 59 3.54 -14.30 2.49
N ILE A 60 3.89 -14.06 3.75
CA ILE A 60 3.50 -14.95 4.87
C ILE A 60 2.02 -14.84 5.25
N GLU A 61 1.38 -13.72 4.95
CA GLU A 61 -0.04 -13.47 5.25
C GLU A 61 -0.98 -13.90 4.12
N HIS A 62 -0.51 -13.83 2.87
CA HIS A 62 -1.32 -14.11 1.68
C HIS A 62 -0.53 -14.98 0.70
N LYS A 63 -0.71 -16.29 0.86
CA LYS A 63 -0.01 -17.33 0.09
C LYS A 63 -0.71 -17.59 -1.24
N PHE A 64 0.02 -18.19 -2.17
CA PHE A 64 -0.57 -18.75 -3.38
C PHE A 64 -0.96 -20.20 -3.12
N ASP A 65 -2.16 -20.57 -3.55
CA ASP A 65 -2.59 -21.97 -3.49
C ASP A 65 -1.75 -22.78 -4.49
N ASN A 66 -1.29 -23.98 -4.10
CA ASN A 66 -0.45 -24.85 -4.95
C ASN A 66 0.86 -24.21 -5.45
N SER A 67 1.60 -23.52 -4.55
CA SER A 67 2.88 -22.90 -4.89
C SER A 67 4.10 -23.80 -4.69
N ILE A 68 5.07 -23.70 -5.60
CA ILE A 68 6.43 -24.22 -5.48
C ILE A 68 7.39 -23.05 -5.29
N LYS A 69 8.13 -23.05 -4.19
CA LYS A 69 9.09 -21.99 -3.84
C LYS A 69 10.49 -22.41 -4.27
N ILE A 70 11.20 -21.53 -4.98
CA ILE A 70 12.47 -21.91 -5.61
C ILE A 70 13.68 -21.25 -4.94
N ILE A 71 13.61 -19.97 -4.53
CA ILE A 71 14.84 -19.22 -4.19
C ILE A 71 14.86 -18.62 -2.78
N GLU A 72 13.73 -18.27 -2.15
CA GLU A 72 13.79 -17.62 -0.83
C GLU A 72 12.70 -18.09 0.13
N GLN A 73 13.14 -18.40 1.35
CA GLN A 73 12.26 -18.66 2.49
C GLN A 73 12.70 -17.80 3.67
N ILE A 74 11.72 -17.37 4.44
CA ILE A 74 11.93 -16.72 5.73
C ILE A 74 12.06 -17.85 6.76
N GLU A 75 13.13 -17.87 7.53
CA GLU A 75 13.27 -18.78 8.66
C GLU A 75 13.07 -18.02 9.97
N ILE A 76 12.27 -18.61 10.87
CA ILE A 76 12.05 -18.09 12.22
C ILE A 76 12.62 -19.13 13.17
N ASP A 77 13.71 -18.77 13.86
CA ASP A 77 14.30 -19.57 14.92
C ASP A 77 13.67 -19.15 16.24
N VAL A 78 12.69 -19.95 16.69
CA VAL A 78 11.90 -19.66 17.89
C VAL A 78 12.74 -19.83 19.15
N ASP A 79 13.64 -20.80 19.18
CA ASP A 79 14.46 -21.11 20.36
C ASP A 79 15.46 -19.98 20.65
N ASN A 80 16.06 -19.43 19.60
CA ASN A 80 17.01 -18.32 19.72
C ASN A 80 16.36 -16.94 19.59
N LYS A 81 15.05 -16.87 19.30
CA LYS A 81 14.31 -15.64 18.99
C LYS A 81 14.96 -14.82 17.86
N VAL A 82 15.24 -15.46 16.74
CA VAL A 82 15.91 -14.85 15.60
C VAL A 82 15.08 -14.98 14.33
N ILE A 83 15.03 -13.90 13.54
CA ILE A 83 14.40 -13.88 12.21
C ILE A 83 15.51 -13.81 11.16
N LYS A 84 15.55 -14.81 10.28
CA LYS A 84 16.45 -14.83 9.13
C LYS A 84 15.71 -14.35 7.89
N THR A 85 15.84 -13.06 7.61
CA THR A 85 15.37 -12.40 6.40
C THR A 85 16.30 -11.25 6.07
N LYS A 86 16.57 -11.00 4.79
CA LYS A 86 17.27 -9.78 4.34
C LYS A 86 16.31 -8.63 4.04
N ASN A 87 15.00 -8.90 4.07
CA ASN A 87 13.98 -7.92 3.75
C ASN A 87 13.51 -7.19 5.02
N GLN A 88 13.78 -5.89 5.08
CA GLN A 88 13.45 -5.05 6.24
C GLN A 88 11.94 -4.99 6.55
N ASN A 89 11.07 -5.04 5.53
CA ASN A 89 9.63 -4.98 5.76
C ASN A 89 9.10 -6.25 6.43
N ILE A 90 9.62 -7.42 6.05
CA ILE A 90 9.33 -8.68 6.72
C ILE A 90 9.84 -8.65 8.16
N MET A 91 11.07 -8.17 8.38
CA MET A 91 11.62 -8.01 9.73
C MET A 91 10.70 -7.14 10.59
N ASN A 92 10.35 -5.95 10.12
CA ASN A 92 9.47 -5.02 10.85
C ASN A 92 8.11 -5.65 11.21
N TYR A 93 7.49 -6.35 10.24
CA TYR A 93 6.20 -7.00 10.47
C TYR A 93 6.31 -8.14 11.50
N LEU A 94 7.31 -9.01 11.35
CA LEU A 94 7.50 -10.15 12.25
C LEU A 94 7.90 -9.72 13.65
N SER A 95 8.71 -8.67 13.82
CA SER A 95 9.06 -8.13 15.14
C SER A 95 7.88 -7.50 15.88
N LEU A 96 6.85 -7.02 15.16
CA LEU A 96 5.59 -6.61 15.80
C LEU A 96 4.77 -7.80 16.29
N LYS A 97 4.84 -8.93 15.58
CA LYS A 97 4.09 -10.15 15.88
C LYS A 97 4.79 -11.02 16.93
N TYR A 98 6.12 -11.00 16.95
CA TYR A 98 6.97 -11.82 17.80
C TYR A 98 7.92 -10.90 18.59
N ASP A 99 7.46 -10.48 19.77
CA ASP A 99 8.21 -9.56 20.62
C ASP A 99 9.56 -10.15 21.05
N GLY A 100 10.59 -9.31 21.02
CA GLY A 100 11.97 -9.65 21.37
C GLY A 100 12.74 -10.47 20.32
N PHE A 101 12.21 -10.66 19.11
CA PHE A 101 12.96 -11.30 18.02
C PHE A 101 13.94 -10.35 17.34
N LYS A 102 15.16 -10.84 17.10
CA LYS A 102 16.28 -10.07 16.53
C LYS A 102 16.60 -10.46 15.09
N PRO A 103 17.17 -9.53 14.29
CA PRO A 103 17.60 -9.86 12.94
C PRO A 103 18.82 -10.79 13.01
N TYR A 104 18.88 -11.77 12.10
CA TYR A 104 20.07 -12.62 11.95
C TYR A 104 21.21 -11.95 11.19
N TYR A 105 20.86 -11.13 10.19
CA TYR A 105 21.82 -10.48 9.31
C TYR A 105 22.12 -9.06 9.79
N ASP A 106 23.41 -8.69 9.81
CA ASP A 106 23.88 -7.39 10.33
C ASP A 106 23.40 -6.18 9.51
N ASP A 107 23.06 -6.38 8.23
CA ASP A 107 22.53 -5.34 7.33
C ASP A 107 21.03 -5.07 7.51
N VAL A 108 20.36 -5.83 8.37
CA VAL A 108 18.94 -5.65 8.71
C VAL A 108 18.82 -4.96 10.07
N ILE A 109 18.11 -3.85 10.08
CA ILE A 109 17.95 -3.00 11.26
C ILE A 109 16.96 -3.65 12.23
N GLU A 110 17.33 -3.72 13.51
CA GLU A 110 16.42 -4.16 14.58
C GLU A 110 15.22 -3.22 14.67
N PHE A 111 14.02 -3.81 14.64
CA PHE A 111 12.79 -3.05 14.64
C PHE A 111 12.46 -2.54 16.05
N ASN A 112 12.17 -1.24 16.17
CA ASN A 112 11.75 -0.63 17.41
C ASN A 112 10.22 -0.48 17.45
N SER A 113 9.56 -1.38 18.19
CA SER A 113 8.11 -1.38 18.36
C SER A 113 7.59 -0.09 18.99
N ILE A 114 8.29 0.47 19.99
CA ILE A 114 7.92 1.72 20.64
C ILE A 114 7.90 2.88 19.63
N GLN A 115 8.94 3.00 18.80
CA GLN A 115 9.00 4.04 17.76
C GLN A 115 7.85 3.92 16.76
N TYR A 116 7.55 2.69 16.32
CA TYR A 116 6.41 2.43 15.44
C TYR A 116 5.08 2.85 16.08
N LEU A 117 4.86 2.50 17.35
CA LEU A 117 3.65 2.86 18.07
C LEU A 117 3.52 4.37 18.27
N MET A 118 4.62 5.05 18.62
CA MET A 118 4.65 6.50 18.73
C MET A 118 4.29 7.17 17.40
N LYS A 119 4.75 6.60 16.27
CA LYS A 119 4.36 7.05 14.93
C LYS A 119 2.86 6.87 14.70
N GLU A 120 2.29 5.69 14.97
CA GLU A 120 0.85 5.43 14.77
C GLU A 120 -0.03 6.32 15.66
N CYS A 121 0.35 6.54 16.92
CA CYS A 121 -0.31 7.48 17.82
C CYS A 121 -0.18 8.94 17.38
N SER A 122 0.91 9.31 16.71
CA SER A 122 1.06 10.65 16.14
C SER A 122 0.23 10.81 14.87
N ASN A 123 0.17 9.76 14.05
CA ASN A 123 -0.64 9.70 12.84
C ASN A 123 -2.15 9.76 13.16
N SER A 124 -2.59 9.16 14.25
CA SER A 124 -4.00 9.18 14.67
C SER A 124 -4.52 10.60 14.91
N LYS A 125 -3.66 11.53 15.35
CA LYS A 125 -4.01 12.95 15.53
C LYS A 125 -4.29 13.69 14.21
N LEU A 126 -3.89 13.13 13.07
CA LEU A 126 -4.23 13.70 11.76
C LEU A 126 -5.74 13.62 11.48
N ILE A 127 -6.47 12.74 12.18
CA ILE A 127 -7.92 12.61 12.07
C ILE A 127 -8.64 13.87 12.58
N ASP A 128 -8.11 14.50 13.64
CA ASP A 128 -8.64 15.77 14.15
C ASP A 128 -8.32 16.95 13.21
N LYS A 129 -7.16 16.87 12.52
CA LYS A 129 -6.61 17.98 11.72
C LYS A 129 -7.30 18.16 10.37
N TYR A 130 -7.70 17.06 9.73
CA TYR A 130 -8.19 17.07 8.35
C TYR A 130 -9.67 16.73 8.27
N ASP A 131 -10.32 17.21 7.22
CA ASP A 131 -11.75 16.99 6.97
C ASP A 131 -12.01 16.14 5.74
N VAL A 132 -11.00 15.96 4.86
CA VAL A 132 -11.13 15.18 3.64
C VAL A 132 -10.11 14.03 3.56
N PHE A 133 -10.62 12.80 3.56
CA PHE A 133 -9.84 11.57 3.57
C PHE A 133 -10.03 10.75 2.29
N GLY A 134 -8.92 10.24 1.76
CA GLY A 134 -8.91 9.21 0.72
C GLY A 134 -8.62 7.85 1.36
N ILE A 135 -9.58 6.94 1.33
CA ILE A 135 -9.43 5.58 1.84
C ILE A 135 -9.03 4.70 0.67
N VAL A 136 -7.73 4.47 0.56
CA VAL A 136 -7.08 3.77 -0.54
C VAL A 136 -6.92 2.31 -0.17
N PHE A 137 -7.40 1.39 -0.99
CA PHE A 137 -7.23 -0.04 -0.78
C PHE A 137 -6.75 -0.74 -2.05
N THR A 138 -5.83 -1.69 -1.89
CA THR A 138 -5.09 -2.30 -3.01
C THR A 138 -5.70 -3.59 -3.55
N ASN A 139 -6.53 -4.25 -2.75
CA ASN A 139 -7.25 -5.45 -3.14
C ASN A 139 -8.70 -5.36 -2.64
N LYS A 140 -9.65 -5.87 -3.44
CA LYS A 140 -11.08 -5.89 -3.09
C LYS A 140 -11.38 -6.63 -1.78
N THR A 141 -10.54 -7.56 -1.34
CA THR A 141 -10.68 -8.21 -0.03
C THR A 141 -10.69 -7.20 1.13
N TYR A 142 -10.04 -6.04 0.96
CA TYR A 142 -9.99 -4.97 1.95
C TYR A 142 -11.14 -3.97 1.88
N GLU A 143 -12.10 -4.15 0.95
CA GLU A 143 -13.24 -3.24 0.81
C GLU A 143 -14.07 -3.16 2.11
N SER A 144 -14.27 -4.28 2.79
CA SER A 144 -14.98 -4.31 4.08
C SER A 144 -14.27 -3.50 5.17
N VAL A 145 -12.94 -3.44 5.14
CA VAL A 145 -12.13 -2.63 6.06
C VAL A 145 -12.32 -1.15 5.72
N ALA A 146 -12.31 -0.80 4.43
CA ALA A 146 -12.57 0.56 3.97
C ALA A 146 -13.95 1.05 4.41
N ASP A 147 -14.99 0.23 4.25
CA ASP A 147 -16.37 0.57 4.63
C ASP A 147 -16.51 0.80 6.14
N LYS A 148 -15.82 0.00 6.98
CA LYS A 148 -15.77 0.22 8.43
C LYS A 148 -15.13 1.56 8.79
N ILE A 149 -14.05 1.95 8.10
CA ILE A 149 -13.37 3.22 8.33
C ILE A 149 -14.26 4.40 7.91
N ILE A 150 -14.95 4.31 6.77
CA ILE A 150 -15.94 5.34 6.35
C ILE A 150 -17.01 5.52 7.41
N LYS A 151 -17.55 4.40 7.93
CA LYS A 151 -18.57 4.44 8.98
C LYS A 151 -18.03 5.09 10.27
N ALA A 152 -16.79 4.83 10.63
CA ALA A 152 -16.15 5.42 11.81
C ALA A 152 -15.92 6.93 11.66
N LEU A 153 -15.61 7.38 10.45
CA LEU A 153 -15.35 8.77 10.09
C LEU A 153 -16.58 9.45 9.48
N SER A 154 -17.79 9.12 9.95
CA SER A 154 -19.06 9.60 9.37
C SER A 154 -19.24 11.13 9.42
N ASN A 155 -18.51 11.80 10.30
CA ASN A 155 -18.46 13.26 10.43
C ASN A 155 -17.42 13.92 9.50
N LYS A 156 -16.70 13.14 8.69
CA LYS A 156 -15.66 13.59 7.76
C LYS A 156 -16.05 13.27 6.32
N ASN A 157 -15.40 13.94 5.35
CA ASN A 157 -15.57 13.62 3.94
C ASN A 157 -14.63 12.48 3.56
N CYS A 158 -15.16 11.29 3.32
CA CYS A 158 -14.35 10.12 2.96
C CYS A 158 -14.63 9.67 1.52
N TYR A 159 -13.55 9.45 0.76
CA TYR A 159 -13.60 8.89 -0.60
C TYR A 159 -12.95 7.52 -0.63
N LYS A 160 -13.72 6.50 -1.02
CA LYS A 160 -13.22 5.13 -1.22
C LYS A 160 -12.52 5.03 -2.57
N LEU A 161 -11.25 4.60 -2.59
CA LEU A 161 -10.40 4.57 -3.78
C LEU A 161 -9.71 3.20 -3.92
N TYR A 162 -9.99 2.51 -5.03
CA TYR A 162 -9.33 1.25 -5.35
C TYR A 162 -8.12 1.48 -6.26
N THR A 163 -6.92 1.12 -5.80
CA THR A 163 -5.68 1.18 -6.62
C THR A 163 -4.79 -0.03 -6.38
N LYS A 164 -4.66 -0.89 -7.39
CA LYS A 164 -3.85 -2.12 -7.27
C LYS A 164 -2.40 -1.86 -6.88
N ASP A 165 -1.85 -0.76 -7.37
CA ASP A 165 -0.46 -0.39 -7.18
C ASP A 165 -0.37 1.04 -6.63
N VAL A 166 0.51 1.20 -5.64
CA VAL A 166 0.61 2.36 -4.75
C VAL A 166 1.97 3.01 -5.00
N SER A 167 1.93 4.25 -5.46
CA SER A 167 3.13 5.06 -5.66
C SER A 167 2.89 6.46 -5.11
N TYR A 168 3.98 7.20 -4.88
CA TYR A 168 3.90 8.60 -4.47
C TYR A 168 3.07 9.41 -5.45
N GLU A 169 3.36 9.24 -6.75
CA GLU A 169 2.73 9.98 -7.84
C GLU A 169 1.22 9.71 -7.90
N ARG A 170 0.81 8.45 -7.70
CA ARG A 170 -0.62 8.09 -7.69
C ARG A 170 -1.34 8.68 -6.50
N LEU A 171 -0.77 8.56 -5.30
CA LEU A 171 -1.39 9.11 -4.09
C LEU A 171 -1.46 10.65 -4.13
N TYR A 172 -0.40 11.30 -4.64
CA TYR A 172 -0.32 12.76 -4.72
C TYR A 172 -1.26 13.36 -5.78
N SER A 173 -1.58 12.60 -6.83
CA SER A 173 -2.50 13.06 -7.89
C SER A 173 -3.96 13.22 -7.45
N ILE A 174 -4.30 12.86 -6.21
CA ILE A 174 -5.66 12.94 -5.68
C ILE A 174 -5.88 14.33 -5.07
N ASP A 175 -6.04 15.34 -5.93
CA ASP A 175 -6.06 16.78 -5.58
C ASP A 175 -7.05 17.20 -4.47
N ILE A 176 -8.10 16.43 -4.21
CA ILE A 176 -9.12 16.76 -3.20
C ILE A 176 -8.84 16.16 -1.82
N VAL A 177 -7.91 15.21 -1.71
CA VAL A 177 -7.66 14.46 -0.48
C VAL A 177 -6.57 15.13 0.34
N GLU A 178 -6.87 15.44 1.60
CA GLU A 178 -5.90 16.03 2.54
C GLU A 178 -5.09 14.95 3.28
N CYS A 179 -5.69 13.78 3.50
CA CYS A 179 -5.06 12.67 4.19
C CYS A 179 -5.45 11.32 3.57
N VAL A 180 -4.44 10.49 3.29
CA VAL A 180 -4.64 9.13 2.79
C VAL A 180 -4.64 8.13 3.94
N ILE A 181 -5.68 7.30 3.98
CA ILE A 181 -5.74 6.08 4.78
C ILE A 181 -5.45 4.91 3.84
N LEU A 182 -4.31 4.24 4.02
CA LEU A 182 -3.89 3.16 3.13
C LEU A 182 -4.16 1.79 3.74
N ILE A 183 -4.91 0.96 3.01
CA ILE A 183 -5.26 -0.41 3.35
C ILE A 183 -4.59 -1.34 2.33
N ASP A 184 -3.57 -2.04 2.79
CA ASP A 184 -2.79 -2.96 1.96
C ASP A 184 -2.34 -4.17 2.78
N CYS A 185 -1.71 -5.14 2.13
CA CYS A 185 -1.02 -6.22 2.80
C CYS A 185 -0.01 -5.65 3.81
N PRO A 186 -0.03 -6.06 5.09
CA PRO A 186 0.80 -5.48 6.14
C PRO A 186 2.31 -5.49 5.88
N LEU A 187 2.77 -6.47 5.09
CA LEU A 187 4.17 -6.63 4.65
C LEU A 187 4.66 -5.55 3.68
N PHE A 188 3.77 -4.74 3.10
CA PHE A 188 4.15 -3.65 2.20
C PHE A 188 4.14 -2.35 2.97
N ASN A 189 5.32 -1.77 3.18
CA ASN A 189 5.46 -0.45 3.78
C ASN A 189 6.10 0.49 2.76
N TYR A 190 5.36 1.54 2.40
CA TYR A 190 5.80 2.55 1.46
C TYR A 190 6.46 3.70 2.21
N ASN A 191 7.52 4.28 1.65
CA ASN A 191 8.15 5.49 2.18
C ASN A 191 7.32 6.74 1.80
N LEU A 192 6.04 6.72 2.17
CA LEU A 192 5.03 7.72 1.82
C LEU A 192 4.32 8.15 3.10
N LYS A 193 3.79 9.37 3.12
CA LYS A 193 2.99 9.86 4.24
C LYS A 193 1.54 9.42 4.08
N TYR A 194 1.12 8.46 4.89
CA TYR A 194 -0.25 7.98 4.99
C TYR A 194 -0.51 7.49 6.43
N ILE A 195 -1.78 7.35 6.79
CA ILE A 195 -2.20 6.69 8.03
C ILE A 195 -2.72 5.28 7.72
N THR A 196 -2.66 4.39 8.70
CA THR A 196 -3.13 3.00 8.57
C THR A 196 -4.51 2.82 9.22
N PRO A 197 -5.24 1.73 8.94
CA PRO A 197 -6.41 1.36 9.73
C PRO A 197 -6.11 1.29 11.23
N PHE A 198 -4.92 0.81 11.60
CA PHE A 198 -4.46 0.81 12.99
C PHE A 198 -4.33 2.22 13.59
N SER A 199 -3.88 3.22 12.83
CA SER A 199 -3.93 4.63 13.26
C SER A 199 -5.37 5.09 13.56
N VAL A 200 -6.36 4.62 12.80
CA VAL A 200 -7.79 4.92 13.03
C VAL A 200 -8.30 4.20 14.28
N TYR A 201 -7.92 2.92 14.46
CA TYR A 201 -8.25 2.15 15.65
C TYR A 201 -7.76 2.84 16.94
N THR A 202 -6.50 3.23 16.97
CA THR A 202 -5.89 3.90 18.14
C THR A 202 -6.55 5.24 18.44
N TYR A 203 -7.03 5.96 17.42
CA TYR A 203 -7.77 7.21 17.60
C TYR A 203 -9.06 7.00 18.40
N PHE A 204 -9.87 6.00 18.05
CA PHE A 204 -11.19 5.80 18.66
C PHE A 204 -11.15 5.04 19.96
N ASN A 205 -10.36 3.97 20.04
CA ASN A 205 -10.37 3.11 21.24
C ASN A 205 -9.54 3.70 22.38
N LYS A 206 -8.63 4.65 22.09
CA LYS A 206 -7.68 5.23 23.06
C LYS A 206 -6.85 4.21 23.84
N GLU A 207 -6.86 2.96 23.40
CA GLU A 207 -6.24 1.80 24.02
C GLU A 207 -5.42 1.04 23.00
N TRP A 208 -4.39 0.37 23.49
CA TRP A 208 -3.50 -0.47 22.71
C TRP A 208 -3.56 -1.91 23.22
N ASN A 209 -3.78 -2.85 22.31
CA ASN A 209 -3.67 -4.28 22.58
C ASN A 209 -2.64 -4.87 21.62
N VAL A 210 -1.43 -5.12 22.13
CA VAL A 210 -0.31 -5.71 21.38
C VAL A 210 -0.63 -7.12 20.94
N ASP A 211 -1.28 -7.87 21.84
CA ASP A 211 -1.51 -9.30 21.69
C ASP A 211 -2.42 -9.62 20.50
N ASN A 212 -3.14 -8.61 19.99
CA ASN A 212 -4.00 -8.68 18.81
C ASN A 212 -3.62 -7.66 17.73
N TYR A 213 -2.35 -7.30 17.59
CA TYR A 213 -1.93 -6.37 16.54
C TYR A 213 -2.20 -6.93 15.15
N ASP A 214 -3.05 -6.22 14.40
CA ASP A 214 -3.19 -6.33 12.95
C ASP A 214 -3.28 -4.92 12.37
N ARG A 215 -2.45 -4.63 11.37
CA ARG A 215 -2.40 -3.31 10.71
C ARG A 215 -3.75 -2.91 10.10
N ASN A 216 -4.54 -3.90 9.67
CA ASN A 216 -5.85 -3.72 9.06
C ASN A 216 -7.00 -3.93 10.05
N ILE A 217 -6.73 -3.96 11.37
CA ILE A 217 -7.77 -4.09 12.39
C ILE A 217 -8.65 -2.84 12.48
N VAL A 218 -9.96 -3.04 12.47
CA VAL A 218 -10.97 -1.98 12.65
C VAL A 218 -12.10 -2.52 13.53
N ASN A 219 -11.75 -2.92 14.76
CA ASN A 219 -12.70 -3.34 15.80
C ASN A 219 -12.92 -2.18 16.77
N LEU A 220 -13.73 -1.22 16.35
CA LEU A 220 -13.88 0.03 17.07
C LEU A 220 -14.95 -0.10 18.16
N ASN A 221 -14.59 0.25 19.40
CA ASN A 221 -15.52 0.37 20.51
C ASN A 221 -16.23 1.72 20.45
N ILE A 222 -16.96 1.96 19.35
CA ILE A 222 -17.71 3.20 19.21
C ILE A 222 -19.01 3.03 20.01
N LYS A 223 -19.10 3.70 21.16
CA LYS A 223 -20.37 3.91 21.86
C LYS A 223 -21.21 4.89 21.03
N THR A 224 -21.82 4.42 19.95
CA THR A 224 -22.77 5.24 19.20
C THR A 224 -24.18 4.95 19.68
N ASP A 225 -24.81 5.93 20.32
CA ASP A 225 -26.28 6.02 20.46
C ASP A 225 -26.95 6.39 19.12
N LEU A 226 -26.45 5.88 18.00
CA LEU A 226 -26.96 6.23 16.67
C LEU A 226 -27.93 5.15 16.19
N LYS A 227 -29.17 5.27 16.67
CA LYS A 227 -30.34 5.05 15.81
C LYS A 227 -30.24 6.12 14.73
N ASP A 228 -29.69 5.79 13.57
CA ASP A 228 -30.06 6.33 12.27
C ASP A 228 -29.15 5.72 11.21
N GLU A 229 -29.73 4.88 10.37
CA GLU A 229 -29.15 4.49 9.09
C GLU A 229 -29.03 5.75 8.21
N ILE A 230 -27.83 6.31 8.06
CA ILE A 230 -27.55 7.25 6.98
C ILE A 230 -26.36 6.73 6.17
N SER A 231 -26.72 5.94 5.17
CA SER A 231 -25.92 5.71 3.97
C SER A 231 -25.80 7.03 3.19
N LEU A 232 -24.59 7.58 3.11
CA LEU A 232 -24.18 8.46 1.99
C LEU A 232 -22.73 8.15 1.62
N SER A 233 -22.45 6.89 1.27
CA SER A 233 -21.27 6.57 0.47
C SER A 233 -21.49 7.15 -0.93
N LYS A 234 -20.83 8.27 -1.23
CA LYS A 234 -20.66 8.68 -2.63
C LYS A 234 -19.55 7.81 -3.19
N GLU A 235 -19.90 6.70 -3.83
CA GLU A 235 -19.05 6.20 -4.91
C GLU A 235 -18.76 7.40 -5.83
N LEU A 236 -17.49 7.66 -6.12
CA LEU A 236 -17.11 8.56 -7.20
C LEU A 236 -17.51 7.90 -8.53
N LYS A 237 -18.81 7.89 -8.83
CA LYS A 237 -19.27 7.76 -10.20
C LYS A 237 -18.90 9.07 -10.88
N ILE A 238 -17.99 9.01 -11.84
CA ILE A 238 -17.74 10.11 -12.77
C ILE A 238 -19.00 10.27 -13.64
N THR A 239 -20.04 10.90 -13.09
CA THR A 239 -21.32 11.12 -13.78
C THR A 239 -21.69 12.59 -13.90
N ASN A 240 -20.80 13.51 -13.52
CA ASN A 240 -21.07 14.93 -13.63
C ASN A 240 -20.21 15.59 -14.72
N GLN A 241 -20.77 15.71 -15.92
CA GLN A 241 -20.28 16.61 -16.98
C GLN A 241 -20.16 18.07 -16.50
N ASN A 242 -20.79 18.42 -15.37
CA ASN A 242 -20.65 19.72 -14.71
C ASN A 242 -19.34 19.89 -13.90
N LEU A 243 -18.69 18.81 -13.45
CA LEU A 243 -17.34 18.89 -12.86
C LEU A 243 -16.29 19.22 -13.92
N VAL A 244 -16.46 18.69 -15.15
CA VAL A 244 -15.64 19.07 -16.32
C VAL A 244 -15.76 20.57 -16.61
N LYS A 245 -16.95 21.17 -16.46
CA LYS A 245 -17.14 22.62 -16.60
C LYS A 245 -16.48 23.45 -15.49
N LYS A 246 -16.39 22.93 -14.26
CA LYS A 246 -15.63 23.60 -13.17
C LYS A 246 -14.11 23.47 -13.33
N ILE A 247 -13.63 22.36 -13.89
CA ILE A 247 -12.22 22.17 -14.27
C ILE A 247 -11.84 23.15 -15.39
N ASN A 248 -12.73 23.34 -16.38
CA ASN A 248 -12.54 24.33 -17.45
C ASN A 248 -12.57 25.80 -16.97
N ASN A 249 -13.08 26.07 -15.76
CA ASN A 249 -13.12 27.42 -15.18
C ASN A 249 -12.05 27.66 -14.11
N LYS A 250 -11.17 26.70 -13.83
CA LYS A 250 -9.91 27.02 -13.15
C LYS A 250 -8.97 27.54 -14.22
N SER A 251 -8.80 28.86 -14.29
CA SER A 251 -7.69 29.46 -15.01
C SER A 251 -6.41 28.77 -14.57
N PHE A 252 -5.74 28.12 -15.53
CA PHE A 252 -4.44 27.51 -15.33
C PHE A 252 -3.51 28.51 -14.61
N LEU A 253 -3.14 28.21 -13.37
CA LEU A 253 -2.10 28.90 -12.62
C LEU A 253 -0.83 28.08 -12.76
N GLY A 254 -0.27 28.08 -13.97
CA GLY A 254 1.03 27.50 -14.26
C GLY A 254 1.86 28.48 -15.08
N VAL A 255 3.17 28.39 -14.93
CA VAL A 255 4.12 29.20 -15.69
C VAL A 255 4.34 28.53 -17.04
N GLU A 256 4.03 29.23 -18.14
CA GLU A 256 4.40 28.78 -19.48
C GLU A 256 5.90 29.03 -19.70
N PHE A 257 6.67 27.94 -19.77
CA PHE A 257 8.09 28.00 -20.14
C PHE A 257 8.23 28.07 -21.66
N LYS A 258 9.04 29.01 -22.16
CA LYS A 258 9.28 29.15 -23.60
C LYS A 258 10.12 27.96 -24.11
N ASN A 259 9.55 27.18 -25.02
CA ASN A 259 10.13 25.96 -25.59
C ASN A 259 11.35 26.14 -26.53
N HIS A 260 12.06 27.28 -26.51
CA HIS A 260 12.99 27.61 -27.59
C HIS A 260 14.35 28.16 -27.19
N ILE A 261 14.92 27.74 -26.05
CA ILE A 261 16.37 27.74 -25.85
C ILE A 261 16.71 26.54 -24.97
N GLU A 262 17.41 25.55 -25.51
CA GLU A 262 17.97 24.44 -24.73
C GLU A 262 19.08 25.00 -23.82
N ASP A 263 18.74 25.29 -22.57
CA ASP A 263 19.74 25.59 -21.54
C ASP A 263 20.30 24.26 -21.02
N MET A 264 21.52 23.93 -21.44
CA MET A 264 22.21 22.69 -21.09
C MET A 264 23.01 22.79 -19.78
N ASN A 265 22.80 23.85 -18.99
CA ASN A 265 23.46 24.02 -17.70
C ASN A 265 22.52 23.71 -16.53
N ILE A 266 23.03 23.03 -15.50
CA ILE A 266 22.31 22.78 -14.25
C ILE A 266 22.70 23.86 -13.24
N HIS A 267 21.71 24.63 -12.77
CA HIS A 267 21.89 25.67 -11.75
C HIS A 267 21.15 25.28 -10.46
N GLU A 268 21.73 25.64 -9.31
CA GLU A 268 21.18 25.31 -7.99
C GLU A 268 20.14 26.38 -7.57
N GLY A 269 18.89 25.95 -7.37
CA GLY A 269 17.76 26.82 -6.99
C GLY A 269 16.93 27.36 -8.18
N ASN A 270 15.68 27.75 -7.89
CA ASN A 270 14.68 28.20 -8.88
C ASN A 270 15.23 29.34 -9.76
N SER A 271 15.65 29.01 -10.97
CA SER A 271 16.02 29.99 -11.98
C SER A 271 15.54 29.54 -13.36
N GLY A 272 14.31 29.93 -13.69
CA GLY A 272 13.82 30.09 -15.06
C GLY A 272 13.25 31.48 -15.17
N ILE A 273 13.57 32.22 -16.24
CA ILE A 273 13.02 33.57 -16.44
C ILE A 273 11.53 33.42 -16.79
N ALA A 274 10.65 33.76 -15.85
CA ALA A 274 9.21 33.84 -16.06
C ALA A 274 8.92 34.85 -17.17
N SER A 275 8.20 34.43 -18.21
CA SER A 275 8.05 35.24 -19.42
C SER A 275 6.94 36.28 -19.34
N ASP A 276 5.95 36.14 -18.44
CA ASP A 276 5.06 37.22 -17.94
C ASP A 276 4.11 36.66 -16.86
N TYR A 277 3.73 37.50 -15.90
CA TYR A 277 2.70 37.18 -14.90
C TYR A 277 1.34 37.73 -15.35
N LYS A 278 0.37 36.87 -15.66
CA LYS A 278 -1.03 37.30 -15.83
C LYS A 278 -1.69 37.43 -14.45
N LYS A 279 -2.23 38.62 -14.15
CA LYS A 279 -3.09 38.89 -12.98
C LYS A 279 -4.45 38.23 -13.13
#